data_AF-A0A227FH00-F1
#
_entry.id   AF-A0A227FH00-F1
#
_cell.length_a   1.000
_cell.length_b   1.000
_cell.length_c   1.000
_cell.angle_alpha   90.00
_cell.angle_beta   90.00
_cell.angle_gamma   90.00
#
_symmetry.space_group_name_H-M   'P 1'
#
loop_
_entity.id
_entity.type
_entity.pdbx_description
1 polymer ?
#
loop_
_entity_poly.entity_id
_entity_poly.type
_entity_poly.pdbx_seq_one_letter_code
_entity_poly.pdbx_strand_id
1 'polypeptide(L)' 'MSHTGSDGSTLSDRVNATGYAWSAIGENVAVGQSSINAVVNAWLSSEGHCLNIMSADFDQMGASLVEN' A
#
# COMPACT_ATOMS: atom_id res chain seq x y z
N MET A 1 -6.34 -6.71 9.71
CA MET A 1 -5.66 -5.95 8.65
C MET A 1 -5.83 -4.47 8.94
N SER A 2 -4.75 -3.70 9.01
CA SER A 2 -4.76 -2.24 9.29
C SER A 2 -3.58 -1.58 8.57
N HIS A 3 -3.65 -0.27 8.35
CA HIS A 3 -2.54 0.58 7.90
C HIS A 3 -1.56 0.93 9.03
N THR A 4 -1.97 0.74 10.29
CA THR A 4 -1.12 0.87 11.47
C THR A 4 -0.27 -0.39 11.62
N GLY A 5 1.04 -0.21 11.74
CA GLY A 5 2.00 -1.27 12.01
C GLY A 5 1.74 -1.95 13.35
N SER A 6 2.27 -3.16 13.54
CA SER A 6 2.14 -3.91 14.80
C SER A 6 2.80 -3.21 15.99
N ASP A 7 3.73 -2.29 15.72
CA ASP A 7 4.40 -1.42 16.68
C ASP A 7 3.70 -0.06 16.88
N GLY A 8 2.55 0.16 16.23
CA GLY A 8 1.81 1.42 16.27
C GLY A 8 2.23 2.44 15.20
N SER A 9 3.21 2.14 14.36
CA SER A 9 3.69 3.06 13.32
C SER A 9 2.63 3.38 12.26
N THR A 10 2.53 4.64 11.86
CA THR A 10 1.80 5.06 10.65
C THR A 10 2.63 4.80 9.40
N LEU A 11 2.01 4.88 8.21
CA LEU A 11 2.74 4.80 6.93
C LEU A 11 3.86 5.85 6.87
N SER A 12 3.58 7.10 7.26
CA SER A 12 4.58 8.16 7.28
C SER A 12 5.74 7.87 8.22
N ASP A 13 5.49 7.28 9.39
CA ASP A 13 6.57 6.90 10.32
C ASP A 13 7.50 5.87 9.67
N ARG A 14 6.93 4.87 8.99
CA ARG A 14 7.69 3.82 8.31
C ARG A 14 8.53 4.37 7.16
N VAL A 15 7.98 5.25 6.33
CA VAL A 15 8.75 5.86 5.22
C VAL A 15 9.83 6.82 5.75
N ASN A 16 9.53 7.62 6.77
CA ASN A 16 10.50 8.53 7.36
C ASN A 16 11.68 7.79 7.99
N ALA A 17 11.44 6.64 8.62
CA ALA A 17 12.49 5.82 9.23
C ALA A 17 13.54 5.31 8.23
N THR A 18 13.20 5.20 6.94
CA THR A 18 14.17 4.79 5.90
C THR A 18 15.02 5.95 5.38
N GLY A 19 14.69 7.20 5.73
CA GLY A 19 15.29 8.39 5.15
C GLY A 19 14.90 8.65 3.69
N TYR A 20 13.83 8.02 3.20
CA TYR A 20 13.34 8.23 1.84
C TYR A 20 12.70 9.62 1.72
N ALA A 21 13.06 10.39 0.69
CA ALA A 21 12.49 11.70 0.44
C ALA A 21 11.18 11.57 -0.34
N TRP A 22 10.08 12.10 0.20
CA TRP A 22 8.74 11.98 -0.40
C TRP A 22 7.94 13.29 -0.28
N SER A 23 7.05 13.50 -1.24
CA SER A 23 6.05 14.58 -1.22
C SER A 23 4.61 14.06 -1.11
N ALA A 24 4.38 12.82 -1.52
CA ALA A 24 3.13 12.09 -1.34
C ALA A 24 3.44 10.61 -1.06
N ILE A 25 2.62 9.98 -0.22
CA ILE A 25 2.69 8.53 0.08
C ILE A 25 1.28 7.96 0.15
N GLY A 26 1.11 6.73 -0.33
CA GLY A 26 -0.14 5.97 -0.30
C GLY A 26 0.15 4.51 -0.02
N GLU A 27 -0.83 3.79 0.54
CA GLU A 27 -0.69 2.38 0.85
C GLU A 27 -2.00 1.65 0.49
N ASN A 28 -1.86 0.58 -0.29
CA ASN A 28 -2.91 -0.40 -0.50
C ASN A 28 -2.48 -1.70 0.16
N VAL A 29 -3.39 -2.32 0.91
CA VAL A 29 -3.12 -3.59 1.59
C VAL A 29 -4.22 -4.61 1.31
N ALA A 30 -3.88 -5.90 1.32
CA ALA A 30 -4.83 -6.98 1.07
C ALA A 30 -4.43 -8.23 1.87
N VAL A 31 -5.42 -9.06 2.18
CA VAL A 31 -5.24 -10.37 2.82
C VAL A 31 -6.39 -11.30 2.44
N GLY A 32 -6.09 -12.57 2.22
CA GLY A 32 -7.07 -13.64 1.98
C GLY A 32 -7.41 -13.92 0.51
N GLN A 33 -6.86 -13.16 -0.44
CA GLN A 33 -7.00 -13.45 -1.87
C GLN A 33 -6.06 -14.59 -2.28
N SER A 34 -6.51 -15.41 -3.23
CA SER A 34 -5.79 -16.61 -3.68
C SER A 34 -4.65 -16.36 -4.67
N SER A 35 -4.50 -15.12 -5.17
CA SER A 35 -3.43 -14.75 -6.10
C SER A 35 -3.22 -13.24 -6.15
N ILE A 36 -2.05 -12.81 -6.65
CA ILE A 36 -1.74 -11.40 -6.90
C ILE A 36 -2.75 -10.78 -7.87
N ASN A 37 -3.16 -11.50 -8.92
CA ASN A 37 -4.15 -11.00 -9.87
C ASN A 37 -5.50 -10.74 -9.18
N ALA A 38 -5.93 -11.64 -8.28
CA ALA A 38 -7.12 -11.42 -7.47
C ALA A 38 -6.99 -10.20 -6.53
N VAL A 39 -5.81 -9.95 -5.96
CA VAL A 39 -5.52 -8.74 -5.16
C VAL A 39 -5.64 -7.47 -6.00
N VAL A 40 -4.96 -7.41 -7.14
CA VAL A 40 -4.95 -6.23 -8.01
C VAL A 40 -6.35 -5.93 -8.53
N ASN A 41 -7.10 -6.95 -8.96
CA ASN A 41 -8.49 -6.76 -9.39
C ASN A 41 -9.38 -6.26 -8.25
N ALA A 42 -9.19 -6.73 -7.03
CA ALA A 42 -9.95 -6.26 -5.87
C ALA A 42 -9.64 -4.78 -5.56
N TRP A 43 -8.36 -4.36 -5.65
CA TRP A 43 -8.00 -2.95 -5.50
C TRP A 43 -8.58 -2.08 -6.61
N LEU A 44 -8.48 -2.48 -7.88
CA LEU A 44 -9.05 -1.73 -9.00
C LEU A 44 -10.59 -1.61 -8.92
N SER A 45 -11.26 -2.58 -8.31
CA SER A 45 -12.72 -2.57 -8.11
C SER A 45 -13.18 -1.77 -6.89
N SER A 46 -12.25 -1.23 -6.10
CA SER A 46 -12.53 -0.48 -4.89
C SER A 46 -12.11 0.97 -5.07
N GLU A 47 -13.04 1.92 -4.94
CA GLU A 47 -12.79 3.34 -5.22
C GLU A 47 -11.56 3.89 -4.49
N GLY A 48 -11.45 3.70 -3.18
CA GLY A 48 -10.31 4.19 -2.40
C GLY A 48 -8.96 3.59 -2.83
N HIS A 49 -8.91 2.27 -3.06
CA HIS A 49 -7.68 1.61 -3.50
C HIS A 49 -7.32 1.98 -4.95
N CYS A 50 -8.32 2.11 -5.82
CA CYS A 50 -8.15 2.50 -7.22
C CYS A 50 -7.65 3.94 -7.33
N LEU A 51 -8.15 4.86 -6.50
CA LEU A 51 -7.65 6.23 -6.42
C LEU A 51 -6.16 6.28 -6.05
N ASN A 52 -5.70 5.43 -5.13
CA ASN A 52 -4.26 5.33 -4.84
C ASN A 52 -3.45 4.84 -6.06
N ILE A 53 -3.96 3.84 -6.80
CA ILE A 53 -3.26 3.29 -7.98
C ILE A 53 -3.22 4.29 -9.14
N MET A 54 -4.29 5.05 -9.33
CA MET A 54 -4.47 5.95 -10.48
C MET A 54 -3.98 7.38 -10.22
N SER A 55 -3.56 7.69 -8.99
CA SER A 55 -3.12 9.04 -8.64
C SER A 55 -1.85 9.42 -9.42
N ALA A 56 -1.90 10.59 -10.05
CA ALA A 56 -0.74 11.19 -10.71
C ALA A 56 0.27 11.78 -9.70
N ASP A 57 -0.05 11.80 -8.40
CA ASP A 57 0.84 12.29 -7.35
C ASP A 57 1.97 11.29 -7.02
N PHE A 58 1.86 10.04 -7.51
CA PHE A 58 2.85 9.00 -7.30
C PHE A 58 3.62 8.69 -8.59
N ASP A 59 4.95 8.67 -8.50
CA ASP A 59 5.87 8.32 -9.59
C ASP A 59 6.71 7.07 -9.30
N GLN A 60 6.62 6.54 -8.07
CA GLN A 60 7.39 5.39 -7.59
C GLN A 60 6.49 4.43 -6.82
N MET A 61 6.78 3.13 -6.92
CA MET A 61 6.04 2.08 -6.19
C MET A 61 6.99 1.01 -5.62
N GLY A 62 6.60 0.45 -4.47
CA GLY A 62 7.19 -0.73 -3.88
C GLY A 62 6.10 -1.74 -3.51
N ALA A 63 6.43 -3.02 -3.52
CA ALA A 63 5.50 -4.09 -3.16
C ALA A 63 6.21 -5.20 -2.40
N SER A 64 5.50 -5.82 -1.46
CA SER A 64 5.93 -7.01 -0.74
C SER A 64 4.76 -7.97 -0.56
N LEU A 65 5.08 -9.26 -0.50
CA LEU A 65 4.15 -10.33 -0.21
C LEU A 65 4.75 -11.18 0.91
N VAL A 66 3.93 -11.52 1.89
CA VAL A 66 4.29 -12.48 2.94
C VAL A 66 3.26 -13.60 2.90
N GLU A 67 3.76 -14.82 2.76
CA GLU A 67 2.99 -16.07 2.84
C GLU A 67 3.44 -16.83 4.09
N ASN A 68 2.54 -17.62 4.68
CA ASN A 68 2.84 -18.47 5.82
C ASN A 68 3.35 -19.84 5.37
#